data_AF-A0A8J4RWK1-F1
#
_entry.id   AF-A0A8J4RWK1-F1
#
_cell.length_a   1.000
_cell.length_b   1.000
_cell.length_c   1.000
_cell.angle_alpha   90.00
_cell.angle_beta   90.00
_cell.angle_gamma   90.00
#
_symmetry.space_group_name_H-M   'P 1'
#
loop_
_entity.id
_entity.type
_entity.pdbx_description
1 polymer ?
#
loop_
_entity_poly.entity_id
_entity_poly.type
_entity_poly.pdbx_seq_one_letter_code
_entity_poly.pdbx_strand_id
1 'polypeptide(L)'
;MHTCCRNESELDGCLSEWDNLGFGVTGSVCDVSVRAQREELMSTVSTLFDGKLNIVINNVGRNIWKPVLDFTAAELSTLMATNFESVFHISQLAYPPLKASGVGSIVFTSSVSCFTEVYVCSGSSQRSNLSTY
;
A
#
# COMPACT_ATOMS: atom_id res chain seq x y z
N MET A 1 1.97 -17.58 4.71
CA MET A 1 1.60 -16.20 4.26
C MET A 1 2.59 -15.23 4.87
N HIS A 2 2.85 -14.09 4.23
CA HIS A 2 3.68 -13.02 4.80
C HIS A 2 2.94 -11.69 4.70
N THR A 3 2.96 -10.90 5.76
CA THR A 3 2.36 -9.56 5.81
C THR A 3 3.40 -8.52 6.21
N CYS A 4 3.09 -7.23 6.01
CA CYS A 4 3.92 -6.16 6.52
C CYS A 4 3.08 -5.00 7.03
N CYS A 5 3.62 -4.28 8.00
CA CYS A 5 3.05 -3.06 8.56
C CYS A 5 4.19 -2.14 8.99
N ARG A 6 3.97 -0.83 9.01
CA ARG A 6 4.98 0.13 9.50
C ARG A 6 5.08 0.19 11.04
N ASN A 7 4.08 -0.31 11.75
CA ASN A 7 4.04 -0.30 13.23
C ASN A 7 4.31 -1.72 13.74
N GLU A 8 5.47 -1.89 14.39
CA GLU A 8 5.92 -3.17 14.96
C GLU A 8 4.96 -3.70 16.02
N SER A 9 4.52 -2.86 16.95
CA SER A 9 3.63 -3.30 18.03
C SER A 9 2.26 -3.76 17.53
N GLU A 10 1.72 -3.12 16.49
CA GLU A 10 0.46 -3.57 15.86
C GLU A 10 0.67 -4.88 15.10
N LEU A 11 1.80 -5.01 14.40
CA LEU A 11 2.16 -6.22 13.66
C LEU A 11 2.30 -7.42 14.61
N ASP A 12 3.05 -7.25 15.70
CA ASP A 12 3.30 -8.31 16.69
C ASP A 12 2.01 -8.77 17.38
N GLY A 13 1.10 -7.83 17.64
CA GLY A 13 -0.25 -8.14 18.13
C GLY A 13 -1.00 -9.06 17.17
N CYS A 14 -1.10 -8.67 15.90
CA CYS A 14 -1.77 -9.49 14.88
C CYS A 14 -1.10 -10.84 14.67
N LEU A 15 0.24 -10.90 14.64
CA LEU A 15 0.97 -12.16 14.49
C LEU A 15 0.70 -13.12 15.65
N SER A 16 0.68 -12.60 16.89
CA SER A 16 0.36 -13.39 18.08
C SER A 16 -1.08 -13.91 18.04
N GLU A 17 -2.04 -13.09 17.62
CA GLU A 17 -3.43 -13.51 17.44
C GLU A 17 -3.56 -14.61 16.38
N TRP A 18 -2.89 -14.46 15.25
CA TRP A 18 -2.94 -15.45 14.16
C TRP A 18 -2.22 -16.75 14.51
N ASP A 19 -1.12 -16.69 15.25
CA ASP A 19 -0.43 -17.88 15.75
C ASP A 19 -1.30 -18.68 16.72
N ASN A 20 -2.01 -18.00 17.64
CA ASN A 20 -2.98 -18.63 18.54
C ASN A 20 -4.15 -19.30 17.79
N LEU A 21 -4.47 -18.85 16.58
CA LEU A 21 -5.46 -19.45 15.69
C LEU A 21 -4.86 -20.57 14.80
N GLY A 22 -3.56 -20.83 14.91
CA GLY A 22 -2.83 -21.84 14.13
C GLY A 22 -2.51 -21.39 12.70
N PHE A 23 -2.58 -20.10 12.39
CA PHE A 23 -2.21 -19.58 11.08
C PHE A 23 -0.69 -19.35 10.99
N GLY A 24 -0.02 -20.02 10.05
CA GLY A 24 1.40 -19.82 9.74
C GLY A 24 1.66 -18.51 8.98
N VAL A 25 1.50 -17.37 9.66
CA VAL A 25 1.74 -16.03 9.12
C VAL A 25 3.05 -15.49 9.67
N THR A 26 3.90 -14.97 8.79
CA THR A 26 5.10 -14.22 9.17
C THR A 26 4.91 -12.74 8.85
N GLY A 27 5.68 -11.87 9.50
CA GLY A 27 5.59 -10.42 9.32
C GLY A 27 6.95 -9.76 9.10
N SER A 28 6.93 -8.57 8.50
CA SER A 28 8.08 -7.66 8.49
C SER A 28 7.62 -6.23 8.72
N VAL A 29 8.40 -5.47 9.49
CA VAL A 29 8.18 -4.04 9.62
C VAL A 29 8.59 -3.37 8.30
N CYS A 30 7.65 -2.68 7.65
CA CYS A 30 7.90 -2.02 6.37
C CYS A 30 7.01 -0.78 6.21
N ASP A 31 7.64 0.37 6.07
CA ASP A 31 7.07 1.55 5.46
C ASP A 31 7.27 1.50 3.94
N VAL A 32 6.21 1.15 3.22
CA VAL A 32 6.24 1.01 1.77
C VAL A 32 6.50 2.34 1.03
N SER A 33 6.41 3.49 1.70
CA SER A 33 6.85 4.77 1.11
C SER A 33 8.38 4.86 1.01
N VAL A 34 9.10 4.07 1.82
CA VAL A 34 10.56 4.03 1.85
C VAL A 34 11.07 2.96 0.89
N ARG A 35 11.78 3.38 -0.16
CA ARG A 35 12.25 2.48 -1.21
C ARG A 35 13.09 1.32 -0.69
N ALA A 36 14.08 1.59 0.15
CA ALA A 36 14.99 0.57 0.69
C ALA A 36 14.24 -0.51 1.49
N GLN A 37 13.21 -0.11 2.25
CA GLN A 37 12.40 -1.07 3.01
C GLN A 37 11.54 -1.98 2.10
N ARG A 38 11.13 -1.51 0.92
CA ARG A 38 10.48 -2.37 -0.08
C ARG A 38 11.44 -3.42 -0.64
N GLU A 39 12.69 -3.04 -0.87
CA GLU A 39 13.74 -3.94 -1.37
C GLU A 39 14.07 -5.01 -0.32
N GLU A 40 14.22 -4.61 0.94
CA GLU A 40 14.42 -5.52 2.07
C GLU A 40 13.23 -6.47 2.26
N LEU A 41 12.00 -5.95 2.27
CA LEU A 41 10.77 -6.75 2.34
C LEU A 41 10.77 -7.83 1.25
N MET A 42 11.04 -7.45 -0.01
CA MET A 42 11.02 -8.43 -1.10
C MET A 42 12.16 -9.45 -1.01
N SER A 43 13.33 -9.06 -0.48
CA SER A 43 14.44 -9.97 -0.21
C SER A 43 14.06 -11.03 0.83
N THR A 44 13.46 -10.59 1.95
CA THR A 44 12.94 -11.48 3.00
C THR A 44 11.87 -12.41 2.45
N VAL A 45 10.87 -11.87 1.75
CA VAL A 45 9.79 -12.66 1.13
C VAL A 45 10.35 -13.67 0.13
N SER A 46 11.30 -13.28 -0.71
CA SER A 46 11.91 -14.19 -1.69
C SER A 46 12.65 -15.34 -0.99
N THR A 47 13.30 -15.08 0.14
CA THR A 47 13.97 -16.12 0.93
C THR A 47 12.95 -17.06 1.59
N LEU A 48 11.89 -16.51 2.17
CA LEU A 48 10.85 -17.29 2.87
C LEU A 48 10.04 -18.22 1.96
N PHE A 49 9.91 -17.87 0.68
CA PHE A 49 9.11 -18.63 -0.28
C PHE A 49 9.94 -19.23 -1.44
N ASP A 50 11.24 -19.47 -1.20
CA ASP A 50 12.14 -20.12 -2.17
C ASP A 50 12.10 -19.47 -3.58
N GLY A 51 12.03 -18.15 -3.60
CA GLY A 51 11.98 -17.34 -4.82
C GLY A 51 10.68 -17.48 -5.62
N LYS A 52 9.58 -17.97 -5.02
CA LYS A 52 8.29 -18.15 -5.69
C LYS A 52 7.16 -17.45 -4.95
N LEU A 53 6.35 -16.69 -5.66
CA LEU A 53 5.16 -16.04 -5.11
C LEU A 53 3.94 -16.33 -5.97
N ASN A 54 2.82 -16.67 -5.35
CA ASN A 54 1.56 -16.84 -6.08
C ASN A 54 0.76 -15.54 -6.16
N ILE A 55 0.74 -14.75 -5.08
CA ILE A 55 -0.10 -13.56 -4.97
C ILE A 55 0.67 -12.46 -4.24
N VAL A 56 0.62 -11.24 -4.78
CA VAL A 56 0.98 -10.01 -4.07
C VAL A 56 -0.24 -9.11 -3.98
N ILE A 57 -0.49 -8.57 -2.79
CA ILE A 57 -1.61 -7.66 -2.54
C ILE A 57 -1.05 -6.28 -2.19
N ASN A 58 -1.11 -5.36 -3.15
CA ASN A 58 -0.80 -3.96 -2.96
C ASN A 58 -1.98 -3.28 -2.26
N ASN A 59 -2.05 -3.42 -0.94
CA ASN A 59 -3.15 -2.90 -0.13
C ASN A 59 -2.90 -1.50 0.45
N VAL A 60 -1.63 -1.16 0.71
CA VAL A 60 -1.29 0.04 1.47
C VAL A 60 -1.74 1.29 0.72
N GLY A 61 -2.48 2.15 1.42
CA GLY A 61 -2.90 3.45 0.94
C GLY A 61 -3.14 4.40 2.10
N ARG A 62 -2.99 5.69 1.84
CA ARG A 62 -3.31 6.77 2.78
C ARG A 62 -4.09 7.86 2.08
N ASN A 63 -4.87 8.62 2.85
CA ASN A 63 -5.56 9.80 2.36
C ASN A 63 -5.26 11.00 3.26
N ILE A 64 -5.28 12.21 2.69
CA ILE A 64 -5.19 13.48 3.41
C ILE A 64 -6.41 14.30 3.00
N TRP A 65 -7.27 14.62 3.97
CA TRP A 65 -8.54 15.29 3.74
C TRP A 65 -8.42 16.79 3.95
N LYS A 66 -8.39 17.57 2.87
CA LYS A 66 -8.43 19.05 2.90
C LYS A 66 -8.66 19.65 1.51
N PRO A 67 -8.95 20.96 1.40
CA PRO A 67 -9.02 21.64 0.12
C PRO A 67 -7.73 21.49 -0.69
N VAL A 68 -7.86 21.34 -2.02
CA VAL A 68 -6.72 21.15 -2.94
C VAL A 68 -5.70 22.28 -2.83
N LEU A 69 -6.17 23.51 -2.60
CA LEU A 69 -5.32 24.70 -2.46
C LEU A 69 -4.44 24.68 -1.20
N ASP A 70 -4.79 23.87 -0.20
CA ASP A 70 -4.10 23.80 1.09
C ASP A 70 -3.06 22.66 1.13
N PHE A 71 -2.85 21.94 0.03
CA PHE A 71 -1.84 20.89 -0.05
C PHE A 71 -0.43 21.47 -0.15
N THR A 72 0.45 20.97 0.71
CA THR A 72 1.88 21.21 0.58
C THR A 72 2.49 20.20 -0.40
N ALA A 73 3.64 20.57 -0.98
CA ALA A 73 4.42 19.66 -1.82
C ALA A 73 4.85 18.39 -1.05
N ALA A 74 5.13 18.50 0.25
CA ALA A 74 5.54 17.38 1.08
C ALA A 74 4.40 16.36 1.26
N GLU A 75 3.17 16.82 1.45
CA GLU A 75 2.00 15.95 1.58
C GLU A 75 1.64 15.28 0.25
N LEU A 76 1.72 16.01 -0.86
CA LEU A 76 1.53 15.43 -2.19
C LEU A 76 2.60 14.36 -2.47
N SER A 77 3.87 14.67 -2.22
CA SER A 77 4.98 13.71 -2.36
C SER A 77 4.75 12.48 -1.48
N THR A 78 4.30 12.65 -0.24
CA THR A 78 3.98 11.55 0.65
C THR A 78 2.83 10.68 0.11
N LEU A 79 1.77 11.29 -0.43
CA LEU A 79 0.67 10.56 -1.07
C LEU A 79 1.15 9.76 -2.29
N MET A 80 1.99 10.37 -3.14
CA MET A 80 2.53 9.70 -4.32
C MET A 80 3.48 8.56 -3.95
N ALA A 81 4.37 8.79 -2.99
CA ALA A 81 5.31 7.78 -2.50
C ALA A 81 4.58 6.56 -1.91
N THR A 82 3.55 6.79 -1.10
CA THR A 82 2.78 5.71 -0.47
C THR A 82 1.81 5.02 -1.43
N ASN A 83 1.01 5.74 -2.21
CA ASN A 83 -0.12 5.14 -2.93
C ASN A 83 0.23 4.71 -4.36
N PHE A 84 1.25 5.31 -4.97
CA PHE A 84 1.57 5.08 -6.38
C PHE A 84 2.96 4.47 -6.56
N GLU A 85 4.00 5.14 -6.07
CA GLU A 85 5.37 4.66 -6.25
C GLU A 85 5.61 3.33 -5.55
N SER A 86 5.00 3.12 -4.38
CA SER A 86 5.13 1.88 -3.63
C SER A 86 4.59 0.69 -4.40
N VAL A 87 3.36 0.77 -4.91
CA VAL A 87 2.69 -0.33 -5.58
C VAL A 87 3.35 -0.63 -6.93
N PHE A 88 3.84 0.40 -7.62
CA PHE A 88 4.62 0.23 -8.84
C PHE A 88 5.93 -0.49 -8.55
N HIS A 89 6.70 -0.02 -7.57
CA HIS A 89 8.00 -0.60 -7.26
C HIS A 89 7.92 -2.01 -6.69
N ILE A 90 6.96 -2.27 -5.79
CA ILE A 90 6.71 -3.63 -5.27
C ILE A 90 6.34 -4.57 -6.42
N SER A 91 5.52 -4.12 -7.38
CA SER A 91 5.17 -4.95 -8.54
C SER A 91 6.38 -5.30 -9.41
N GLN A 92 7.34 -4.36 -9.57
CA GLN A 92 8.61 -4.65 -10.26
C GLN A 92 9.44 -5.69 -9.50
N LEU A 93 9.59 -5.51 -8.19
CA LEU A 93 10.38 -6.43 -7.35
C LEU A 93 9.74 -7.82 -7.23
N ALA A 94 8.40 -7.89 -7.22
CA ALA A 94 7.64 -9.13 -7.12
C ALA A 94 7.54 -9.88 -8.46
N TYR A 95 7.79 -9.23 -9.60
CA TYR A 95 7.63 -9.86 -10.91
C TYR A 95 8.48 -11.15 -11.07
N PRO A 96 9.79 -11.17 -10.74
CA PRO A 96 10.59 -12.39 -10.84
C PRO A 96 10.02 -13.58 -10.05
N PRO A 97 9.69 -13.47 -8.74
CA PRO A 97 9.14 -14.60 -8.00
C PRO A 97 7.70 -14.97 -8.42
N LEU A 98 6.88 -13.99 -8.84
CA LEU A 98 5.56 -14.26 -9.41
C LEU A 98 5.66 -15.07 -10.71
N LYS A 99 6.62 -14.71 -11.57
CA LYS A 99 6.90 -15.44 -12.82
C LYS A 99 7.41 -16.85 -12.53
N ALA A 100 8.30 -17.02 -11.55
CA ALA A 100 8.86 -18.31 -11.16
C ALA A 100 7.80 -19.29 -10.62
N SER A 101 6.70 -18.76 -10.06
CA SER A 101 5.57 -19.56 -9.58
C SER A 101 4.69 -20.13 -10.71
N GLY A 102 4.67 -19.50 -11.90
CA GLY A 102 3.84 -19.93 -13.04
C GLY A 102 2.34 -19.63 -12.91
N VAL A 103 1.86 -19.28 -11.70
CA VAL A 103 0.47 -18.93 -11.40
C VAL A 103 0.36 -17.58 -10.66
N GLY A 104 1.33 -16.69 -10.90
CA GLY A 104 1.44 -15.40 -10.22
C GLY A 104 0.28 -14.44 -10.52
N SER A 105 -0.18 -13.72 -9.50
CA SER A 105 -1.18 -12.66 -9.58
C SER A 105 -0.82 -11.44 -8.73
N ILE A 106 -1.21 -10.25 -9.17
CA ILE A 106 -1.06 -9.01 -8.41
C ILE A 106 -2.46 -8.39 -8.22
N VAL A 107 -2.81 -8.10 -6.98
CA VAL A 107 -4.05 -7.44 -6.60
C VAL A 107 -3.73 -6.03 -6.11
N PHE A 108 -4.46 -5.04 -6.61
CA PHE A 108 -4.36 -3.65 -6.16
C PHE A 108 -5.63 -3.28 -5.41
N THR A 109 -5.48 -2.82 -4.16
CA THR A 109 -6.59 -2.21 -3.42
C THR A 109 -6.63 -0.73 -3.79
N SER A 110 -7.65 -0.33 -4.53
CA SER A 110 -7.90 1.08 -4.88
C SER A 110 -9.11 1.62 -4.11
N SER A 111 -9.52 2.84 -4.45
CA SER A 111 -10.64 3.55 -3.85
C SER A 111 -11.55 4.11 -4.95
N VAL A 112 -12.81 4.36 -4.63
CA VAL A 112 -13.75 5.10 -5.51
C VAL A 112 -13.19 6.47 -5.93
N SER A 113 -12.31 7.04 -5.11
CA SER A 113 -11.60 8.30 -5.40
C SER A 113 -10.65 8.21 -6.61
N CYS A 114 -10.37 7.02 -7.12
CA CYS A 114 -9.63 6.82 -8.37
C CYS A 114 -10.50 7.07 -9.61
N PHE A 115 -11.82 6.91 -9.47
CA PHE A 115 -12.77 7.02 -10.57
C PHE A 115 -13.58 8.32 -10.52
N THR A 116 -13.84 8.85 -9.32
CA THR A 116 -14.61 10.07 -9.12
C THR A 116 -13.94 10.98 -8.11
N GLU A 117 -14.18 12.28 -8.26
CA GLU A 117 -13.91 13.25 -7.21
C GLU A 117 -14.77 12.96 -5.97
N VAL A 118 -14.16 13.13 -4.80
CA VAL A 118 -14.84 13.03 -3.51
C VAL A 118 -14.75 14.39 -2.85
N TYR A 119 -15.91 15.00 -2.64
CA TYR A 119 -15.99 16.35 -2.09
C TYR A 119 -15.69 16.34 -0.60
N VAL A 120 -14.74 17.19 -0.19
CA VAL A 120 -14.52 17.50 1.22
C VAL A 120 -15.47 18.63 1.59
N CYS A 121 -16.59 18.33 2.26
CA CYS A 121 -17.45 19.36 2.82
C CYS A 121 -16.73 20.04 4.00
N SER A 122 -15.95 21.08 3.71
CA SER A 122 -15.63 22.08 4.73
C SER A 122 -16.94 22.78 5.08
N GLY A 123 -17.34 22.76 6.34
CA GLY A 123 -18.53 23.47 6.81
C GLY A 123 -18.41 24.98 6.59
N SER A 124 -18.74 25.45 5.39
CA SER A 124 -19.12 26.81 5.05
C SER A 124 -19.69 26.77 3.63
N SER A 125 -20.97 27.13 3.52
CA SER A 125 -21.69 27.29 2.25
C SER A 125 -20.89 28.12 1.24
N GLN A 126 -20.60 27.55 0.07
CA GLN A 126 -20.81 28.19 -1.23
C GLN A 126 -20.67 27.17 -2.36
N ARG A 127 -21.79 26.88 -3.04
CA ARG A 127 -21.77 26.32 -4.39
C ARG A 127 -21.18 27.37 -5.33
N SER A 128 -19.98 27.15 -5.85
CA SER A 128 -19.52 27.85 -7.06
C SER A 128 -19.80 26.95 -8.27
N ASN A 129 -20.79 27.36 -9.07
CA ASN A 129 -20.98 26.86 -10.42
C ASN A 129 -19.75 27.26 -11.24
N LEU A 130 -18.86 26.31 -11.53
CA LEU A 130 -17.89 26.46 -12.61
C LEU A 130 -18.53 25.89 -13.88
N SER A 131 -19.12 26.80 -14.64
CA SER A 131 -19.47 26.58 -16.05
C SER A 131 -18.18 26.36 -16.83
N THR A 132 -17.97 25.16 -17.34
CA THR A 132 -16.96 24.85 -18.35
C THR A 132 -17.35 25.52 -19.67
N TYR A 133 -16.41 26.29 -20.24
CA TYR A 133 -16.32 26.53 -21.68
C TYR A 133 -15.52 25.40 -22.32
#